data_AF-A0A345PPU0-F1
#
_entry.id   AF-A0A345PPU0-F1
#
_cell.length_a   1.000
_cell.length_b   1.000
_cell.length_c   1.000
_cell.angle_alpha   90.00
_cell.angle_beta   90.00
_cell.angle_gamma   90.00
#
_symmetry.space_group_name_H-M   'P 1'
#
loop_
_entity.id
_entity.type
_entity.pdbx_description
1 polymer ?
#
loop_
_entity_poly.entity_id
_entity_poly.type
_entity_poly.pdbx_seq_one_letter_code
_entity_poly.pdbx_strand_id
1 'polypeptide(L)'
;MREKYKLEAIKEFAENPFINYRSEVELDEFFIDELSNKSKNIIKYLMFKHSFKEEKFLFKLNEFNRFMIYINMEYPCDGIVELCAKKVLAKTKDPDLYWVNNDFFRTGIFQPKYIEDDGCK
;
A
#
# COMPACT_ATOMS: atom_id res chain seq x y z
N MET A 1 -6.87 -10.46 21.64
CA MET A 1 -7.98 -9.72 21.03
C MET A 1 -7.37 -8.66 20.12
N ARG A 2 -7.46 -8.79 18.79
CA ARG A 2 -6.98 -7.72 17.88
C ARG A 2 -8.01 -6.60 17.94
N GLU A 3 -7.64 -5.43 18.43
CA GLU A 3 -8.47 -4.24 18.31
C GLU A 3 -8.84 -4.07 16.84
N LYS A 4 -10.14 -4.16 16.51
CA LYS A 4 -10.64 -3.78 15.19
C LYS A 4 -10.59 -2.26 15.14
N TYR A 5 -9.45 -1.75 14.72
CA TYR A 5 -9.29 -0.35 14.36
C TYR A 5 -10.37 0.01 13.32
N LYS A 6 -11.10 1.09 13.57
CA LYS A 6 -12.13 1.62 12.68
C LYS A 6 -11.49 2.59 11.69
N LEU A 7 -11.94 2.60 10.43
CA LEU A 7 -11.38 3.47 9.39
C LEU A 7 -11.50 4.97 9.75
N GLU A 8 -12.53 5.31 10.52
CA GLU A 8 -12.81 6.65 11.04
C GLU A 8 -11.82 7.08 12.14
N ALA A 9 -11.14 6.13 12.79
CA ALA A 9 -10.15 6.42 13.82
C ALA A 9 -8.74 6.66 13.24
N ILE A 10 -8.55 6.45 11.94
CA ILE A 10 -7.27 6.68 11.28
C ILE A 10 -7.06 8.18 11.09
N LYS A 11 -5.91 8.67 11.55
CA LYS A 11 -5.48 10.05 11.36
C LYS A 11 -5.41 10.39 9.87
N GLU A 12 -6.02 11.51 9.50
CA GLU A 12 -5.98 12.05 8.15
C GLU A 12 -4.82 13.03 7.97
N PHE A 13 -4.25 13.03 6.77
CA PHE A 13 -3.12 13.89 6.41
C PHE A 13 -3.47 14.72 5.16
N ALA A 14 -3.33 16.04 5.28
CA ALA A 14 -3.53 16.97 4.16
C ALA A 14 -2.42 16.86 3.11
N GLU A 15 -1.19 16.62 3.57
CA GLU A 15 0.00 16.44 2.75
C GLU A 15 0.53 15.01 2.91
N ASN A 16 1.38 14.56 1.99
CA ASN A 16 1.95 13.21 2.06
C ASN A 16 2.90 13.10 3.27
N PRO A 17 2.56 12.31 4.31
CA PRO A 17 3.41 12.18 5.50
C PRO A 17 4.67 11.35 5.23
N PHE A 18 4.78 10.72 4.06
CA PHE A 18 5.92 9.90 3.66
C PHE A 18 6.99 10.68 2.88
N ILE A 19 6.83 11.99 2.67
CA ILE A 19 7.88 12.80 2.05
C ILE A 19 9.11 12.79 2.96
N ASN A 20 10.26 12.33 2.44
CA ASN A 20 11.51 12.13 3.18
C ASN A 20 11.39 11.16 4.37
N TYR A 21 10.35 10.34 4.40
CA TYR A 21 10.21 9.28 5.39
C TYR A 21 11.08 8.09 4.98
N ARG A 22 11.87 7.58 5.93
CA ARG A 22 12.55 6.30 5.78
C ARG A 22 11.70 5.24 6.45
N SER A 23 11.35 4.19 5.71
CA SER A 23 10.54 3.12 6.24
C SER A 23 11.25 2.48 7.45
N GLU A 24 10.54 2.40 8.57
CA GLU A 24 10.95 1.63 9.75
C GLU A 24 10.67 0.12 9.57
N VAL A 25 10.01 -0.24 8.45
CA VAL A 25 9.53 -1.59 8.17
C VAL A 25 10.04 -2.01 6.79
N GLU A 26 10.61 -3.21 6.72
CA GLU A 26 11.06 -3.82 5.47
C GLU A 26 9.96 -4.70 4.87
N LEU A 27 9.88 -4.73 3.54
CA LEU A 27 8.95 -5.59 2.82
C LEU A 27 9.62 -6.95 2.56
N ASP A 28 9.52 -7.85 3.54
CA ASP A 28 10.05 -9.21 3.47
C ASP A 28 8.96 -10.28 3.57
N GLU A 29 9.36 -11.55 3.49
CA GLU A 29 8.44 -12.70 3.58
C GLU A 29 7.70 -12.73 4.92
N PHE A 30 8.39 -12.41 6.02
CA PHE A 30 7.81 -12.40 7.35
C PHE A 30 6.72 -11.32 7.49
N PHE A 31 7.00 -10.10 7.02
CA PHE A 31 6.03 -9.02 6.99
C PHE A 31 4.79 -9.41 6.19
N ILE A 32 4.98 -9.97 4.99
CA ILE A 32 3.87 -10.44 4.16
C ILE A 32 3.06 -11.49 4.90
N ASP A 33 3.69 -12.47 5.53
CA ASP A 33 2.99 -13.58 6.20
C ASP A 33 2.06 -13.13 7.32
N GLU A 34 2.46 -12.10 8.08
CA GLU A 34 1.65 -11.52 9.16
C GLU A 34 0.38 -10.80 8.69
N LEU A 35 0.34 -10.36 7.43
CA LEU A 35 -0.78 -9.58 6.89
C LEU A 35 -2.05 -10.42 6.72
N SER A 36 -3.20 -9.79 6.95
CA SER A 36 -4.48 -10.36 6.52
C SER A 36 -4.53 -10.53 5.00
N ASN A 37 -5.38 -11.45 4.53
CA ASN A 37 -5.60 -11.64 3.09
C ASN A 37 -6.04 -10.35 2.38
N LYS A 38 -6.82 -9.49 3.06
CA LYS A 38 -7.24 -8.19 2.53
C LYS A 38 -6.03 -7.28 2.29
N SER A 39 -5.13 -7.17 3.27
CA SER A 39 -3.89 -6.39 3.15
C SER A 39 -2.94 -6.96 2.10
N LYS A 40 -2.76 -8.29 2.06
CA LYS A 40 -1.96 -8.97 1.03
C LYS A 40 -2.44 -8.62 -0.38
N ASN A 41 -3.76 -8.59 -0.59
CA ASN A 41 -4.37 -8.23 -1.87
C ASN A 41 -4.12 -6.76 -2.25
N ILE A 42 -4.20 -5.83 -1.29
CA ILE A 42 -3.86 -4.42 -1.51
C ILE A 42 -2.39 -4.28 -1.87
N ILE A 43 -1.48 -4.92 -1.12
CA ILE A 43 -0.03 -4.90 -1.41
C ILE A 43 0.25 -5.43 -2.82
N LYS A 44 -0.35 -6.56 -3.21
CA LYS A 44 -0.21 -7.11 -4.57
C LYS A 44 -0.67 -6.11 -5.64
N TYR A 45 -1.80 -5.43 -5.41
CA TYR A 45 -2.28 -4.39 -6.32
C TYR A 45 -1.30 -3.21 -6.40
N LEU A 46 -0.76 -2.77 -5.27
CA LEU A 46 0.23 -1.69 -5.21
C LEU A 46 1.52 -2.06 -5.93
N MET A 47 2.05 -3.27 -5.72
CA MET A 47 3.23 -3.78 -6.41
C MET A 47 2.98 -3.86 -7.93
N PHE A 48 1.83 -4.39 -8.34
CA PHE A 48 1.46 -4.45 -9.76
C PHE A 48 1.43 -3.05 -10.36
N LYS A 49 0.69 -2.11 -9.76
CA LYS A 49 0.66 -0.70 -10.21
C LYS A 49 2.05 -0.05 -10.19
N HIS A 50 2.90 -0.40 -9.23
CA HIS A 50 4.25 0.14 -9.13
C HIS A 50 5.13 -0.29 -10.29
N SER A 51 4.98 -1.53 -10.76
CA SER A 51 5.63 -2.00 -11.99
C SER A 51 5.24 -1.19 -13.24
N PHE A 52 4.18 -0.36 -13.18
CA PHE A 52 3.70 0.40 -14.33
C PHE A 52 3.99 1.91 -14.30
N LYS A 53 4.36 2.55 -13.17
CA LYS A 53 4.53 4.03 -13.10
C LYS A 53 5.48 4.53 -12.00
N GLU A 54 6.21 5.63 -12.27
CA GLU A 54 7.06 6.38 -11.32
C GLU A 54 6.38 7.61 -10.64
N GLU A 55 5.11 7.90 -10.95
CA GLU A 55 4.44 9.09 -10.40
C GLU A 55 3.86 8.87 -9.00
N LYS A 56 4.00 9.89 -8.13
CA LYS A 56 3.45 10.05 -6.77
C LYS A 56 2.46 8.94 -6.38
N PHE A 57 2.93 7.93 -5.65
CA PHE A 57 2.13 6.74 -5.33
C PHE A 57 0.93 7.08 -4.46
N LEU A 58 -0.25 7.01 -5.07
CA LEU A 58 -1.54 7.14 -4.45
C LEU A 58 -2.30 5.83 -4.60
N PHE A 59 -2.91 5.36 -3.52
CA PHE A 59 -3.84 4.24 -3.54
C PHE A 59 -5.27 4.78 -3.62
N LYS A 60 -5.97 4.42 -4.70
CA LYS A 60 -7.37 4.75 -4.92
C LYS A 60 -8.25 3.54 -4.68
N LEU A 61 -9.10 3.61 -3.66
CA LEU A 61 -9.98 2.52 -3.26
C LEU A 61 -10.96 2.12 -4.37
N ASN A 62 -11.54 3.10 -5.07
CA ASN A 62 -12.46 2.83 -6.18
C ASN A 62 -11.78 2.12 -7.36
N GLU A 63 -10.52 2.45 -7.67
CA GLU A 63 -9.76 1.75 -8.71
C GLU A 63 -9.42 0.32 -8.28
N PHE A 64 -9.01 0.13 -7.02
CA PHE A 64 -8.76 -1.19 -6.45
C PHE A 64 -10.01 -2.07 -6.47
N ASN A 65 -11.16 -1.54 -6.04
CA ASN A 65 -12.41 -2.28 -6.04
C ASN A 65 -12.76 -2.74 -7.46
N ARG A 66 -12.63 -1.86 -8.47
CA ARG A 66 -12.83 -2.23 -9.88
C ARG A 66 -11.88 -3.33 -10.36
N PHE A 67 -10.61 -3.27 -9.96
CA PHE A 67 -9.62 -4.29 -10.27
C PHE A 67 -9.97 -5.65 -9.63
N MET A 68 -10.56 -5.62 -8.43
CA MET A 68 -10.88 -6.81 -7.63
C MET A 68 -12.31 -7.32 -7.78
N ILE A 69 -13.15 -6.68 -8.60
CA ILE A 69 -14.53 -7.13 -8.88
C ILE A 69 -14.56 -8.61 -9.31
N TYR A 70 -13.56 -9.07 -10.06
CA TYR A 70 -13.49 -10.44 -10.56
C TYR A 70 -13.31 -11.51 -9.49
N ILE A 71 -12.87 -11.14 -8.28
CA ILE A 71 -12.62 -12.08 -7.18
C ILE A 71 -13.67 -11.99 -6.07
N ASN A 72 -14.78 -11.24 -6.27
CA ASN A 72 -15.87 -11.06 -5.30
C ASN A 72 -15.38 -10.73 -3.87
N MET A 73 -14.35 -9.90 -3.77
CA MET A 73 -13.75 -9.56 -2.48
C MET A 73 -14.69 -8.60 -1.71
N GLU A 74 -14.97 -8.93 -0.45
CA GLU A 74 -15.65 -8.02 0.47
C GLU A 74 -14.85 -6.72 0.68
N TYR A 75 -15.54 -5.64 1.06
CA TYR A 75 -14.96 -4.31 1.24
C TYR A 75 -13.63 -4.35 2.04
N PRO A 76 -12.54 -3.76 1.51
CA PRO A 76 -11.18 -4.02 2.00
C PRO A 76 -10.81 -3.20 3.25
N CYS A 77 -11.77 -2.56 3.93
CA CYS A 77 -11.56 -1.67 5.07
C CYS A 77 -10.57 -2.21 6.11
N ASP A 78 -10.78 -3.42 6.60
CA ASP A 78 -9.90 -3.99 7.64
C ASP A 78 -8.44 -4.08 7.17
N GLY A 79 -8.23 -4.36 5.87
CA GLY A 79 -6.90 -4.40 5.28
C GLY A 79 -6.27 -3.01 5.14
N ILE A 80 -7.06 -2.02 4.72
CA ILE A 80 -6.59 -0.62 4.68
C ILE A 80 -6.16 -0.16 6.06
N VAL A 81 -6.97 -0.45 7.07
CA VAL A 81 -6.69 -0.09 8.46
C VAL A 81 -5.40 -0.74 8.96
N GLU A 82 -5.24 -2.05 8.72
CA GLU A 82 -4.02 -2.79 9.06
C GLU A 82 -2.78 -2.18 8.40
N LEU A 83 -2.87 -1.82 7.11
CA LEU A 83 -1.77 -1.18 6.38
C LEU A 83 -1.48 0.25 6.86
N CYS A 84 -2.48 0.99 7.34
CA CYS A 84 -2.26 2.27 8.01
C CYS A 84 -1.55 2.12 9.35
N ALA A 85 -1.94 1.13 10.16
CA ALA A 85 -1.28 0.84 11.43
C ALA A 85 0.20 0.43 11.24
N LYS A 86 0.49 -0.28 10.14
CA LYS A 86 1.85 -0.68 9.74
C LYS A 86 2.60 0.40 8.94
N LYS A 87 2.07 1.64 8.86
CA LYS A 87 2.69 2.79 8.15
C LYS A 87 2.99 2.55 6.66
N VAL A 88 2.25 1.66 6.01
CA VAL A 88 2.33 1.43 4.56
C VAL A 88 1.41 2.40 3.81
N LEU A 89 0.24 2.67 4.37
CA LEU A 89 -0.73 3.64 3.85
C LEU A 89 -0.94 4.78 4.84
N ALA A 90 -1.29 5.96 4.35
CA ALA A 90 -1.82 7.03 5.18
C ALA A 90 -3.09 7.61 4.56
N LYS A 91 -4.11 7.83 5.39
CA LYS A 91 -5.40 8.33 4.95
C LYS A 91 -5.28 9.79 4.52
N THR A 92 -5.84 10.13 3.37
CA THR A 92 -5.97 11.54 2.95
C THR A 92 -7.29 12.13 3.46
N LYS A 93 -7.56 13.40 3.15
CA LYS A 93 -8.89 14.00 3.39
C LYS A 93 -9.97 13.46 2.44
N ASP A 94 -9.57 12.88 1.32
CA ASP A 94 -10.49 12.20 0.40
C ASP A 94 -10.67 10.74 0.89
N PRO A 95 -11.92 10.31 1.15
CA PRO A 95 -12.20 9.00 1.73
C PRO A 95 -11.77 7.82 0.85
N ASP A 96 -11.63 8.02 -0.47
CA ASP A 96 -11.26 6.97 -1.42
C ASP A 96 -9.78 7.02 -1.81
N LEU A 97 -9.00 7.92 -1.21
CA LEU A 97 -7.62 8.18 -1.58
C LEU A 97 -6.68 8.07 -0.38
N TYR A 98 -5.55 7.40 -0.60
CA TYR A 98 -4.53 7.17 0.41
C TYR A 98 -3.14 7.45 -0.14
N TRP A 99 -2.28 8.03 0.68
CA TRP A 99 -0.85 8.12 0.43
C TRP A 99 -0.22 6.74 0.61
N VAL A 100 0.74 6.40 -0.24
CA VAL A 100 1.51 5.16 -0.13
C VAL A 100 2.93 5.49 0.28
N ASN A 101 3.44 4.77 1.27
CA ASN A 101 4.85 4.80 1.61
C ASN A 101 5.65 4.07 0.53
N ASN A 102 6.30 4.82 -0.37
CA ASN A 102 7.04 4.22 -1.48
C ASN A 102 8.39 3.64 -1.04
N ASP A 103 8.97 4.17 0.04
CA ASP A 103 10.25 3.67 0.57
C ASP A 103 10.12 2.22 1.03
N PHE A 104 8.96 1.86 1.59
CA PHE A 104 8.62 0.47 1.97
C PHE A 104 8.81 -0.55 0.83
N PHE A 105 8.49 -0.18 -0.42
CA PHE A 105 8.65 -1.06 -1.58
C PHE A 105 10.09 -1.15 -2.09
N ARG A 106 10.96 -0.22 -1.66
CA ARG A 106 12.39 -0.21 -2.03
C ARG A 106 13.23 -1.08 -1.09
N THR A 107 12.74 -1.34 0.12
CA THR A 107 13.47 -1.99 1.22
C THR A 107 13.12 -3.47 1.37
N GLY A 108 13.27 -4.31 0.33
CA GLY A 108 12.83 -5.71 0.42
C GLY A 108 13.35 -6.67 -0.65
N ILE A 109 13.09 -7.98 -0.42
CA ILE A 109 13.50 -9.11 -1.30
C ILE A 109 12.75 -9.07 -2.64
N PHE A 110 11.54 -8.48 -2.65
CA PHE A 110 10.74 -8.25 -3.84
C PHE A 110 11.08 -6.89 -4.47
N GLN A 111 12.35 -6.66 -4.79
CA GLN A 111 12.65 -5.68 -5.83
C GLN A 111 12.04 -6.21 -7.13
N PRO A 112 11.19 -5.44 -7.84
CA PRO A 112 10.76 -5.84 -9.16
C PRO A 112 12.03 -6.00 -10.01
N LYS A 113 12.38 -7.23 -10.38
CA LYS A 113 13.52 -7.58 -11.23
C LYS A 113 13.42 -7.02 -12.68
N TYR A 114 12.56 -6.03 -12.90
CA TYR A 114 12.35 -5.36 -14.20
C TYR A 114 12.77 -3.89 -14.17
N ILE A 115 13.69 -3.52 -13.28
CA ILE A 115 14.54 -2.35 -13.52
C ILE A 115 15.87 -2.89 -14.04
N GLU A 116 15.84 -3.51 -15.22
CA GLU A 116 17.05 -3.52 -16.02
C GLU A 116 17.28 -2.07 -16.43
N ASP A 117 18.41 -1.53 -15.97
CA ASP A 117 19.09 -0.39 -16.56
C ASP A 117 19.19 -0.65 -18.07
N ASP A 118 18.19 -0.21 -18.84
CA ASP A 118 18.43 0.13 -20.24
C ASP A 118 19.21 1.43 -20.24
N GLY A 119 20.49 1.28 -19.90
CA GLY A 119 21.52 2.27 -20.09
C GLY A 119 21.46 2.75 -21.53
N CYS A 120 20.94 3.95 -21.71
CA CYS A 120 21.07 4.69 -22.94
C CYS A 120 22.57 4.96 -23.15
N LYS A 121 23.21 4.15 -23.99
CA LYS A 121 24.40 4.54 -24.75
C LYS A 121 23.96 5.05 -26.12
#